data_AF-A0AAU1F7C1-F1
#
_entry.id   AF-A0AAU1F7C1-F1
#
_cell.length_a   1.000
_cell.length_b   1.000
_cell.length_c   1.000
_cell.angle_alpha   90.00
_cell.angle_beta   90.00
_cell.angle_gamma   90.00
#
_symmetry.space_group_name_H-M   'P 1'
#
loop_
_entity.id
_entity.type
_entity.pdbx_description
1 polymer ?
#
loop_
_entity_poly.entity_id
_entity_poly.type
_entity_poly.pdbx_seq_one_letter_code
_entity_poly.pdbx_strand_id
1 'polypeptide(L)' 'MNMPVGGYYEPRQWALYQSAEPRTFHVVVPGGPVNGVELSLDLSLLRIYPPRIALRPLDVNDLRQAWTFQFME' A
#
# COMPACT_ATOMS: atom_id res chain seq x y z
N MET A 1 6.75 2.46 -16.82
CA MET A 1 7.96 1.97 -16.13
C MET A 1 7.63 1.88 -14.65
N ASN A 2 7.82 0.73 -14.00
CA ASN A 2 7.55 0.59 -12.57
C ASN A 2 8.64 1.31 -11.78
N MET A 3 8.26 2.16 -10.84
CA MET A 3 9.17 2.87 -9.94
C MET A 3 9.09 2.26 -8.53
N PRO A 4 10.20 2.23 -7.78
CA PRO A 4 10.15 1.80 -6.39
C PRO A 4 9.29 2.76 -5.56
N VAL A 5 8.61 2.22 -4.55
CA VAL A 5 8.09 3.07 -3.47
C VAL A 5 9.29 3.57 -2.67
N GLY A 6 9.39 4.88 -2.50
CA GLY A 6 10.52 5.50 -1.82
C GLY A 6 10.19 6.88 -1.28
N GLY A 7 11.12 7.44 -0.51
CA GLY A 7 11.03 8.82 -0.05
C GLY A 7 11.27 9.79 -1.20
N TYR A 8 10.43 10.81 -1.31
CA TYR A 8 10.57 11.91 -2.26
C TYR A 8 10.54 13.23 -1.50
N TYR A 9 11.20 14.26 -2.04
CA TYR A 9 11.18 15.62 -1.47
C TYR A 9 9.79 16.24 -1.51
N GLU A 10 9.03 15.94 -2.57
CA GLU A 10 7.67 16.44 -2.75
C GLU A 10 6.66 15.50 -2.08
N PRO A 11 5.76 16.03 -1.23
CA PRO A 11 4.73 15.22 -0.62
C PRO A 11 3.76 14.71 -1.69
N ARG A 12 3.43 13.41 -1.62
CA ARG A 12 2.41 12.79 -2.45
C ARG A 12 1.20 12.46 -1.59
N GLN A 13 0.02 12.69 -2.14
CA GLN A 13 -1.22 12.31 -1.48
C GLN A 13 -1.43 10.80 -1.53
N TRP A 14 -1.96 10.25 -0.44
CA TRP A 14 -2.38 8.87 -0.31
C TRP A 14 -3.78 8.83 0.32
N ALA A 15 -4.56 7.83 -0.02
CA ALA A 15 -5.84 7.55 0.62
C ALA A 15 -5.70 6.45 1.67
N LEU A 16 -6.51 6.51 2.72
CA LEU A 16 -6.62 5.47 3.73
C LEU A 16 -8.02 4.87 3.68
N TYR A 17 -8.09 3.57 3.40
CA TYR A 17 -9.35 2.83 3.44
C TYR A 17 -9.35 1.90 4.65
N GLN A 18 -10.45 1.92 5.40
CA GLN A 18 -10.65 1.02 6.52
C GLN A 18 -10.68 -0.43 6.02
N SER A 19 -9.88 -1.32 6.61
CA SER A 19 -9.96 -2.76 6.33
C SER A 19 -11.08 -3.41 7.16
N ALA A 20 -11.39 -4.68 6.87
CA ALA A 20 -12.33 -5.48 7.67
C ALA A 20 -11.84 -5.74 9.10
N GLU A 21 -10.54 -5.68 9.35
CA GLU A 21 -9.97 -5.79 10.69
C GLU A 21 -9.98 -4.42 11.41
N PRO A 22 -10.39 -4.36 12.69
CA PRO A 22 -10.38 -3.13 13.45
C PRO A 22 -8.97 -2.51 13.52
N ARG A 23 -8.88 -1.19 13.29
CA ARG A 23 -7.65 -0.39 13.40
C ARG A 23 -6.55 -0.74 12.38
N THR A 24 -6.89 -1.46 11.32
CA THR A 24 -6.00 -1.65 10.17
C THR A 24 -6.56 -0.99 8.92
N PHE A 25 -5.67 -0.55 8.03
CA PHE A 25 -6.05 0.26 6.88
C PHE A 25 -5.26 -0.14 5.63
N HIS A 26 -5.91 -0.07 4.47
CA HIS A 26 -5.24 -0.11 3.19
C HIS A 26 -4.71 1.29 2.86
N VAL A 27 -3.44 1.38 2.46
CA VAL A 27 -2.79 2.62 2.04
C VAL A 27 -2.80 2.67 0.52
N VAL A 28 -3.58 3.56 -0.07
CA VAL A 28 -3.96 3.51 -1.49
C VAL A 28 -3.44 4.75 -2.23
N VAL A 29 -2.94 4.55 -3.46
CA VAL A 29 -2.52 5.65 -4.35
C VAL A 29 -3.75 6.28 -5.02
N PRO A 30 -4.06 7.56 -4.78
CA PRO A 30 -5.21 8.23 -5.37
C PRO A 30 -4.98 8.52 -6.86
N GLY A 31 -6.07 8.56 -7.63
CA GLY A 31 -6.07 9.17 -8.96
C GLY A 31 -5.93 8.22 -10.14
N GLY A 32 -5.96 6.91 -9.97
CA GLY A 32 -6.31 6.08 -11.10
C GLY A 32 -5.93 4.61 -10.99
N PRO A 33 -6.86 3.72 -11.32
CA PRO A 33 -6.55 2.32 -11.39
C PRO A 33 -5.61 1.98 -12.54
N VAL A 34 -4.65 1.08 -12.31
CA VAL A 34 -3.99 0.38 -13.43
C VAL A 34 -4.97 -0.70 -13.88
N ASN A 35 -5.58 -0.53 -15.06
CA ASN A 35 -6.59 -1.44 -15.62
C ASN A 35 -7.89 -1.56 -14.79
N GLY A 36 -8.40 -0.47 -14.22
CA GLY A 36 -9.65 -0.49 -13.43
C GLY A 36 -9.51 -0.92 -11.97
N VAL A 37 -8.33 -1.37 -11.52
CA VAL A 37 -8.01 -1.67 -10.11
C VAL A 37 -7.05 -0.63 -9.50
N GLU A 38 -7.41 -0.07 -8.36
CA GLU A 38 -6.54 0.82 -7.57
C GLU A 38 -5.30 0.09 -7.05
N LEU A 39 -4.27 0.84 -6.67
CA LEU A 39 -3.03 0.27 -6.13
C LEU A 39 -2.90 0.54 -4.63
N SER A 40 -2.61 -0.50 -3.88
CA SER A 40 -2.31 -0.46 -2.45
C SER A 40 -0.81 -0.64 -2.19
N LEU A 41 -0.35 -0.08 -1.08
CA LEU A 41 0.96 -0.34 -0.50
C LEU A 41 0.98 -1.75 0.11
N ASP A 42 1.94 -2.57 -0.30
CA ASP A 42 2.10 -3.93 0.24
C ASP A 42 3.55 -4.42 0.11
N LEU A 43 3.85 -5.60 0.64
CA LEU A 43 5.09 -6.32 0.39
C LEU A 43 5.08 -6.97 -1.00
N SER A 44 6.25 -6.95 -1.64
CA SER A 44 6.50 -7.64 -2.89
C SER A 44 6.29 -9.15 -2.74
N LEU A 45 5.64 -9.76 -3.73
CA LEU A 45 5.46 -11.22 -3.83
C LEU A 45 6.75 -11.96 -4.20
N LEU A 46 7.79 -11.24 -4.62
CA LEU A 46 9.09 -11.83 -4.90
C LEU A 46 9.70 -12.34 -3.59
N ARG A 47 10.20 -13.58 -3.61
CA ARG A 47 10.86 -14.23 -2.47
C ARG A 47 12.29 -13.69 -2.28
N ILE A 48 12.39 -12.40 -2.02
CA ILE A 48 13.64 -11.67 -1.78
C ILE A 48 13.65 -11.26 -0.31
N TYR A 49 14.81 -11.39 0.35
CA TYR A 49 15.00 -10.98 1.73
C TYR A 49 16.00 -9.81 1.84
N PRO A 50 15.66 -8.73 2.58
CA PRO A 50 14.37 -8.49 3.23
C PRO A 50 13.23 -8.24 2.21
N PRO A 51 11.96 -8.48 2.59
CA PRO A 51 10.82 -8.14 1.75
C PRO A 51 10.86 -6.66 1.36
N ARG A 52 10.60 -6.36 0.09
CA ARG A 52 10.57 -4.97 -0.41
C ARG A 52 9.15 -4.47 -0.46
N ILE A 53 8.96 -3.18 -0.17
CA ILE A 53 7.69 -2.49 -0.38
C ILE A 53 7.41 -2.37 -1.88
N ALA A 54 6.16 -2.55 -2.26
CA ALA A 54 5.67 -2.46 -3.62
C ALA A 54 4.25 -1.86 -3.66
N LEU A 55 3.85 -1.44 -4.85
CA LEU A 55 2.44 -1.19 -5.16
C LEU A 55 1.84 -2.44 -5.81
N ARG A 56 0.75 -2.94 -5.25
CA ARG A 56 0.01 -4.10 -5.76
C ARG A 56 -1.43 -3.71 -6.03
N PRO A 57 -2.14 -4.40 -6.94
CA PRO A 57 -3.58 -4.22 -7.08
C PRO A 57 -4.28 -4.40 -5.73
N LEU A 58 -5.10 -3.42 -5.35
CA LEU A 58 -5.85 -3.42 -4.11
C LEU A 58 -6.78 -4.64 -4.08
N ASP A 59 -6.64 -5.45 -3.03
CA ASP A 59 -7.61 -6.48 -2.67
C ASP A 59 -8.08 -6.23 -1.24
N VAL A 60 -9.29 -5.69 -1.09
CA VAL A 60 -9.90 -5.36 0.21
C VAL A 60 -10.18 -6.60 1.08
N ASN A 61 -10.15 -7.80 0.48
CA ASN A 61 -10.30 -9.05 1.22
C ASN A 61 -8.95 -9.64 1.64
N ASP A 62 -7.83 -9.15 1.11
CA ASP A 62 -6.49 -9.57 1.50
C ASP A 62 -6.01 -8.76 2.71
N LEU A 63 -6.23 -9.33 3.90
CA LEU A 63 -5.82 -8.73 5.17
C LEU A 63 -4.31 -8.47 5.26
N ARG A 64 -3.50 -9.13 4.42
CA ARG A 64 -2.04 -8.90 4.37
C ARG A 64 -1.69 -7.55 3.75
N GLN A 65 -2.59 -6.95 2.97
CA GLN A 65 -2.44 -5.61 2.42
C GLN A 65 -2.91 -4.51 3.38
N ALA A 66 -3.33 -4.86 4.61
CA ALA A 66 -3.75 -3.92 5.63
C ALA A 66 -2.62 -3.66 6.62
N TRP A 67 -2.43 -2.39 6.96
CA TRP A 67 -1.37 -1.92 7.84
C TRP A 67 -1.93 -1.40 9.16
N THR A 68 -1.24 -1.69 10.25
CA THR A 68 -1.49 -1.09 11.56
C THR A 68 -0.56 0.10 11.73
N PHE A 69 -1.14 1.26 12.07
CA PHE A 69 -0.36 2.45 12.40
C PHE A 69 -0.10 2.50 13.90
N GLN A 70 1.18 2.59 14.28
CA GLN A 70 1.60 2.81 15.65
C GLN A 70 2.21 4.21 15.74
N PHE A 71 1.71 5.00 16.68
CA PHE A 71 2.32 6.29 16.99
C PHE A 71 3.62 6.04 17.75
N MET A 72 4.70 6.63 17.26
CA MET A 72 6.02 6.62 17.89
C MET A 72 6.30 8.05 18.38
N GLU A 73 6.55 8.20 19.68
CA GLU A 73 6.96 9.47 20.31
C GLU A 73 8.41 9.84 19.99
#